data_AF-A0A222TCZ2-F1
#
_entry.id   AF-A0A222TCZ2-F1
#
_cell.length_a   1.000
_cell.length_b   1.000
_cell.length_c   1.000
_cell.angle_alpha   90.00
_cell.angle_beta   90.00
_cell.angle_gamma   90.00
#
_symmetry.space_group_name_H-M   'P 1'
#
loop_
_entity.id
_entity.type
_entity.pdbx_description
1 polymer ?
#
loop_
_entity_poly.entity_id
_entity_poly.type
_entity_poly.pdbx_seq_one_letter_code
_entity_poly.pdbx_strand_id
1 'polypeptide(L)'
;MRTLAELRTALSVWGIPGDADKFEKELADADLDDLTRVREITQAYRHRVLLRCDPQAMAALMRSTEDVAFELGQKMAEGNAR
;
A
#
# COMPACT_ATOMS: atom_id res chain seq x y z
N MET A 1 1.12 -13.52 -0.60
CA MET A 1 2.44 -13.30 0.03
C MET A 1 2.41 -13.72 1.49
N ARG A 2 2.97 -14.90 1.80
CA ARG A 2 3.11 -15.47 3.14
C ARG A 2 4.55 -15.44 3.66
N THR A 3 5.57 -15.33 2.78
CA THR A 3 6.99 -15.35 3.18
C THR A 3 7.73 -14.05 2.85
N LEU A 4 8.89 -13.86 3.47
CA LEU A 4 9.78 -12.71 3.22
C LEU A 4 10.45 -12.80 1.84
N ALA A 5 10.77 -14.02 1.39
CA ALA A 5 11.27 -14.27 0.03
C ALA A 5 10.22 -13.92 -1.04
N GLU A 6 8.95 -14.28 -0.83
CA GLU A 6 7.87 -13.87 -1.73
C GLU A 6 7.71 -12.35 -1.77
N LEU A 7 7.88 -11.66 -0.63
CA LEU A 7 7.82 -10.20 -0.58
C LEU A 7 8.97 -9.56 -1.37
N ARG A 8 10.20 -10.07 -1.24
CA ARG A 8 11.36 -9.60 -2.01
C ARG A 8 11.13 -9.70 -3.52
N THR A 9 10.67 -10.86 -3.98
CA THR A 9 10.33 -11.07 -5.39
C THR A 9 9.23 -10.11 -5.84
N ALA A 10 8.18 -9.94 -5.02
CA ALA A 10 7.08 -9.07 -5.37
C ALA A 10 7.48 -7.58 -5.40
N LEU A 11 8.38 -7.13 -4.51
CA LEU A 11 8.94 -5.78 -4.54
C LEU A 11 9.80 -5.56 -5.79
N SER A 12 10.55 -6.57 -6.24
CA SER A 12 11.35 -6.47 -7.46
C SER A 12 10.50 -6.37 -8.73
N VAL A 13 9.35 -7.05 -8.77
CA VAL A 13 8.47 -7.09 -9.97
C VAL A 13 7.42 -5.98 -9.96
N TRP A 14 6.82 -5.72 -8.80
CA TRP A 14 5.64 -4.85 -8.64
C TRP A 14 5.90 -3.64 -7.71
N GLY A 15 7.04 -3.59 -7.01
CA GLY A 15 7.37 -2.47 -6.13
C GLY A 15 7.62 -1.16 -6.89
N ILE A 16 7.62 -0.05 -6.16
CA ILE A 16 8.09 1.23 -6.71
C ILE A 16 9.60 1.08 -6.95
N PRO A 17 10.17 1.63 -8.03
CA PRO A 17 11.62 1.64 -8.22
C PRO A 17 12.34 2.14 -6.95
N GLY A 18 13.24 1.32 -6.40
CA GLY A 18 13.96 1.59 -5.16
C GLY A 18 13.29 1.07 -3.86
N ASP A 19 12.04 0.59 -3.89
CA ASP A 19 11.40 0.00 -2.70
C ASP A 19 12.12 -1.26 -2.23
N ALA A 20 12.63 -2.09 -3.16
CA ALA A 20 13.37 -3.30 -2.81
C ALA A 20 14.66 -2.96 -2.04
N ASP A 21 15.44 -1.99 -2.53
CA ASP A 21 16.69 -1.56 -1.88
C ASP A 21 16.41 -0.91 -0.52
N LYS A 22 15.34 -0.09 -0.44
CA LYS A 22 14.93 0.55 0.80
C LYS A 22 14.44 -0.45 1.83
N PHE A 23 13.70 -1.47 1.41
CA PHE A 23 13.25 -2.57 2.25
C PHE A 23 14.45 -3.35 2.84
N GLU A 24 15.42 -3.74 2.01
CA GLU A 24 16.60 -4.44 2.51
C GLU A 24 17.43 -3.58 3.46
N LYS A 25 17.56 -2.28 3.18
CA LYS A 25 18.23 -1.35 4.09
C LYS A 25 17.53 -1.25 5.44
N GLU A 26 16.20 -1.01 5.43
CA GLU A 26 15.42 -0.92 6.67
C GLU A 26 15.46 -2.23 7.48
N LEU A 27 15.52 -3.38 6.80
CA LEU A 27 15.65 -4.67 7.45
C LEU A 27 17.05 -4.92 8.02
N ALA A 28 18.10 -4.46 7.33
CA ALA A 28 19.48 -4.56 7.81
C ALA A 28 19.77 -3.61 8.98
N ASP A 29 19.13 -2.45 9.00
CA ASP A 29 19.22 -1.47 10.09
C ASP A 29 18.37 -1.88 11.31
N ALA A 30 17.43 -2.82 11.15
CA ALA A 30 16.60 -3.32 12.24
C ALA A 30 17.33 -4.39 13.07
N ASP A 31 17.08 -4.38 14.37
CA ASP A 31 17.42 -5.52 15.22
C ASP A 31 16.55 -6.71 14.82
N LEU A 32 17.17 -7.80 14.37
CA LEU A 32 16.46 -9.00 13.92
C LEU A 32 15.84 -9.78 15.08
N ASP A 33 16.29 -9.55 16.31
CA ASP A 33 15.68 -10.10 17.52
C ASP A 33 14.41 -9.31 17.91
N ASP A 34 14.25 -8.07 17.43
CA ASP A 34 12.99 -7.33 17.50
C ASP A 34 12.03 -7.78 16.39
N LEU A 35 11.38 -8.90 16.65
CA LEU A 35 10.37 -9.47 15.75
C LEU A 35 9.17 -8.54 15.52
N THR A 36 8.89 -7.60 16.43
CA THR A 36 7.81 -6.62 16.24
C THR A 36 8.21 -5.65 15.15
N ARG A 37 9.43 -5.10 15.23
CA ARG A 37 9.95 -4.18 14.24
C ARG A 37 10.07 -4.82 12.86
N VAL A 38 10.61 -6.04 12.78
CA VAL A 38 10.70 -6.80 11.52
C VAL A 38 9.31 -7.03 10.90
N ARG A 39 8.32 -7.35 11.74
CA ARG A 39 6.93 -7.53 11.29
C ARG A 39 6.33 -6.23 10.74
N GLU A 40 6.54 -5.10 11.40
CA GLU A 40 6.05 -3.79 10.94
C GLU A 40 6.61 -3.41 9.57
N ILE A 41 7.94 -3.53 9.41
CA ILE A 41 8.61 -3.27 8.12
C ILE A 41 8.01 -4.19 7.05
N THR A 42 7.94 -5.49 7.31
CA THR A 42 7.39 -6.47 6.36
C THR A 42 5.94 -6.15 5.98
N GLN A 43 5.11 -5.72 6.93
CA GLN A 43 3.71 -5.37 6.67
C GLN A 43 3.54 -4.10 5.84
N ALA A 44 4.35 -3.07 6.12
CA ALA A 44 4.32 -1.82 5.36
C ALA A 44 4.60 -2.07 3.87
N TYR A 45 5.66 -2.82 3.57
CA TYR A 45 6.02 -3.12 2.18
C TYR A 45 5.05 -4.11 1.51
N ARG A 46 4.52 -5.09 2.25
CA ARG A 46 3.45 -5.97 1.74
C ARG A 46 2.21 -5.16 1.36
N HIS A 47 1.80 -4.21 2.18
CA HIS A 47 0.64 -3.36 1.91
C HIS A 47 0.84 -2.53 0.63
N ARG A 48 2.03 -1.95 0.43
CA ARG A 48 2.35 -1.21 -0.81
C ARG A 48 2.24 -2.07 -2.07
N VAL A 49 2.80 -3.29 -2.03
CA VAL A 49 2.69 -4.22 -3.16
C VAL A 49 1.24 -4.62 -3.41
N LEU A 50 0.49 -4.95 -2.37
CA LEU A 50 -0.93 -5.32 -2.49
C LEU A 50 -1.78 -4.19 -3.06
N LEU A 51 -1.57 -2.95 -2.61
CA LEU A 51 -2.25 -1.79 -3.16
C LEU A 51 -2.03 -1.67 -4.66
N ARG A 52 -0.81 -1.91 -5.15
CA ARG A 52 -0.49 -1.81 -6.58
C ARG A 52 -1.01 -2.98 -7.40
N CYS A 53 -1.06 -4.17 -6.80
CA CYS A 53 -1.63 -5.36 -7.42
C CYS A 53 -3.17 -5.35 -7.45
N ASP A 54 -3.82 -4.48 -6.68
CA ASP A 54 -5.28 -4.31 -6.68
C ASP A 54 -5.67 -3.17 -7.65
N PRO A 55 -6.25 -3.51 -8.82
CA PRO A 55 -6.63 -2.51 -9.82
C PRO A 55 -7.69 -1.53 -9.31
N GLN A 56 -8.56 -1.96 -8.39
CA GLN A 56 -9.60 -1.13 -7.82
C GLN A 56 -9.02 -0.18 -6.78
N ALA A 57 -8.07 -0.64 -5.95
CA ALA A 57 -7.35 0.22 -5.01
C ALA A 57 -6.48 1.27 -5.74
N MET A 58 -5.79 0.87 -6.81
CA MET A 58 -5.05 1.81 -7.66
C MET A 58 -5.97 2.82 -8.34
N ALA A 59 -7.11 2.40 -8.89
CA ALA A 59 -8.09 3.31 -9.48
C ALA A 59 -8.62 4.30 -8.44
N ALA A 60 -8.89 3.85 -7.20
CA ALA A 60 -9.32 4.72 -6.12
C ALA A 60 -8.26 5.76 -5.73
N LEU A 61 -6.97 5.40 -5.73
CA LEU A 61 -5.86 6.33 -5.48
C LEU A 61 -5.61 7.29 -6.66
N MET A 62 -5.93 6.89 -7.88
CA MET A 62 -5.81 7.75 -9.07
C MET A 62 -7.01 8.69 -9.26
N ARG A 63 -8.12 8.50 -8.53
CA ARG A 63 -9.25 9.44 -8.59
C ARG A 63 -8.85 10.80 -8.06
N SER A 64 -9.25 11.86 -8.77
CA SER A 64 -9.06 13.22 -8.29
C SER A 64 -9.87 13.46 -7.02
N THR A 65 -9.30 14.22 -6.08
CA THR A 65 -10.01 14.70 -4.90
C THR A 65 -11.28 15.48 -5.28
N GLU A 66 -11.26 16.17 -6.43
CA GLU A 66 -12.42 16.89 -6.96
C GLU A 66 -13.55 15.96 -7.38
N ASP A 67 -13.24 14.84 -8.04
CA ASP A 67 -14.25 13.84 -8.45
C ASP A 67 -14.89 13.16 -7.24
N VAL A 68 -14.10 12.92 -6.19
CA VAL A 68 -14.60 12.35 -4.93
C VAL A 68 -15.48 13.35 -4.20
N ALA A 69 -15.07 14.62 -4.14
CA ALA A 69 -15.84 15.69 -3.51
C ALA A 69 -17.17 15.95 -4.22
N PHE A 70 -17.18 15.93 -5.56
CA PHE A 70 -18.39 16.08 -6.36
C PHE A 70 -19.39 14.95 -6.10
N GLU A 71 -18.93 13.70 -6.11
CA GLU A 71 -19.79 12.53 -5.85
C GLU A 71 -20.36 12.53 -4.40
N LEU A 72 -19.55 12.95 -3.43
CA LEU A 72 -19.99 13.14 -2.04
C LEU A 72 -21.07 14.22 -1.92
N GLY A 73 -20.90 15.35 -2.62
CA GLY A 73 -21.89 16.41 -2.68
C GLY A 73 -23.22 15.94 -3.27
N GLN A 74 -23.18 15.17 -4.36
CA GLN A 74 -24.37 14.60 -4.98
C GLN A 74 -25.09 13.62 -4.03
N LYS A 75 -24.35 12.70 -3.39
CA LYS A 75 -24.93 11.74 -2.43
C LYS A 75 -25.55 12.42 -1.21
N MET A 76 -24.93 13.48 -0.70
CA MET A 76 -25.50 14.26 0.41
C MET A 76 -26.78 14.99 -0.01
N ALA A 77 -26.83 15.55 -1.23
CA ALA A 77 -28.03 16.19 -1.75
C ALA A 77 -29.18 15.19 -1.98
N GLU A 78 -28.90 14.00 -2.49
CA GLU A 78 -29.88 12.93 -2.67
C GLU A 78 -30.40 12.36 -1.34
N GLY A 79 -29.52 12.23 -0.33
CA GLY A 79 -29.89 11.78 1.01
C GLY A 79 -30.74 12.79 1.79
N ASN A 80 -30.61 14.08 1.48
CA ASN A 80 -31.36 15.17 2.14
C ASN A 80 -32.70 15.49 1.44
N ALA A 81 -32.99 14.84 0.32
CA ALA A 81 -34.21 14.99 -0.46
C ALA A 81 -35.27 13.91 -0.17
N ARG A 82 -35.04 13.05 0.83
CA ARG A 82 -35.96 12.04 1.37
C ARG A 82 -36.33 12.38 2.80
#